data_AF-A0A3D0I287-F1
#
_entry.id   AF-A0A3D0I287-F1
#
_cell.length_a   1.000
_cell.length_b   1.000
_cell.length_c   1.000
_cell.angle_alpha   90.00
_cell.angle_beta   90.00
_cell.angle_gamma   90.00
#
_symmetry.space_group_name_H-M   'P 1'
#
loop_
_entity.id
_entity.type
_entity.pdbx_description
1 polymer ?
#
loop_
_entity_poly.entity_id
_entity_poly.type
_entity_poly.pdbx_seq_one_letter_code
_entity_poly.pdbx_strand_id
1 'polypeptide(L)' 'CERTGLSPRTVRYYEELGLLPGVRRRAAGRRVYGPDELERLRFIQRLKALGLALAEIRDLNAVHAIGGSTRAMLERL' A
#
# COMPACT_ATOMS: atom_id res chain seq x y z
N CYS A 1 11.29 -2.47 -6.37
CA CYS A 1 10.06 -2.36 -7.15
C CYS A 1 10.24 -1.18 -8.10
N GLU A 2 10.67 -1.44 -9.34
CA GLU A 2 11.09 -0.39 -10.28
C GLU A 2 9.97 0.62 -10.56
N ARG A 3 8.71 0.15 -10.60
CA ARG A 3 7.54 0.98 -10.87
C ARG A 3 7.18 2.00 -9.78
N THR A 4 7.71 1.88 -8.57
CA THR A 4 7.43 2.80 -7.46
C THR A 4 8.67 3.47 -6.91
N GLY A 5 9.87 3.10 -7.40
CA GLY A 5 11.15 3.54 -6.84
C GLY A 5 11.48 2.96 -5.46
N LEU A 6 10.59 2.15 -4.87
CA LEU A 6 10.79 1.60 -3.54
C LEU A 6 11.67 0.34 -3.58
N SER A 7 12.59 0.24 -2.62
CA SER A 7 13.36 -1.00 -2.42
C SER A 7 12.42 -2.17 -2.09
N PRO A 8 12.76 -3.42 -2.48
CA PRO A 8 11.99 -4.60 -2.08
C PRO A 8 11.83 -4.71 -0.56
N ARG A 9 12.84 -4.29 0.21
CA ARG A 9 12.80 -4.23 1.68
C ARG A 9 11.72 -3.29 2.18
N THR A 10 11.61 -2.10 1.59
CA THR A 10 10.59 -1.11 1.97
C THR A 10 9.18 -1.61 1.67
N VAL A 11 8.98 -2.24 0.50
CA VAL A 11 7.68 -2.81 0.14
C VAL A 11 7.28 -3.93 1.12
N ARG A 12 8.22 -4.81 1.47
CA ARG A 12 7.99 -5.85 2.48
C ARG A 12 7.67 -5.25 3.86
N TYR A 13 8.38 -4.22 4.26
CA TYR A 13 8.11 -3.54 5.53
C TYR A 13 6.68 -2.96 5.57
N TYR A 14 6.20 -2.38 4.47
CA TYR A 14 4.82 -1.90 4.39
C TYR A 14 3.79 -3.03 4.41
N GLU A 15 4.09 -4.17 3.78
CA GLU A 15 3.27 -5.39 3.88
C GLU A 15 3.18 -5.89 5.33
N GLU A 16 4.30 -5.96 6.05
CA GLU A 16 4.35 -6.39 7.46
C GLU A 16 3.58 -5.45 8.40
N LEU A 17 3.53 -4.14 8.08
CA LEU A 17 2.71 -3.17 8.78
C LEU A 17 1.21 -3.24 8.45
N GLY A 18 0.79 -4.15 7.58
CA GLY A 18 -0.60 -4.29 7.12
C GLY A 18 -1.03 -3.22 6.12
N LEU A 19 -0.10 -2.42 5.59
CA LEU A 19 -0.41 -1.37 4.62
C LEU A 19 -0.74 -1.94 3.25
N LEU A 20 -0.30 -3.17 2.93
CA LEU A 20 -0.59 -3.86 1.67
C LEU A 20 -1.36 -5.17 1.97
N PRO A 21 -2.64 -5.11 2.36
CA PRO A 21 -3.44 -6.30 2.59
C PRO A 21 -3.67 -7.04 1.27
N GLY A 22 -3.60 -8.37 1.30
CA GLY A 22 -4.00 -9.21 0.16
C GLY A 22 -2.93 -9.43 -0.92
N VAL A 23 -1.65 -9.18 -0.64
CA VAL A 23 -0.55 -9.46 -1.58
C VAL A 23 -0.61 -10.93 -2.02
N ARG A 24 -0.91 -11.15 -3.30
CA ARG A 24 -1.05 -12.50 -3.86
C ARG A 24 0.32 -13.18 -3.88
N ARG A 25 0.32 -14.46 -3.51
CA ARG A 25 1.48 -15.35 -3.69
C ARG A 25 1.25 -16.18 -4.95
N ARG A 26 2.24 -16.22 -5.86
CA ARG A 26 2.23 -17.20 -6.97
C ARG A 26 2.61 -18.59 -6.45
N ALA A 27 2.33 -19.62 -7.26
CA ALA A 27 2.57 -21.03 -6.95
C ALA A 27 3.99 -21.36 -6.44
N ALA A 28 5.00 -20.56 -6.79
CA ALA A 28 6.38 -20.72 -6.31
C ALA A 28 6.69 -19.91 -5.02
N GLY A 29 5.69 -19.45 -4.27
CA GLY A 29 5.87 -18.68 -3.03
C GLY A 29 6.35 -17.22 -3.22
N ARG A 30 6.54 -16.78 -4.47
CA ARG A 30 6.93 -15.40 -4.79
C ARG A 30 5.75 -14.44 -4.62
N ARG A 31 6.01 -13.32 -3.93
CA ARG A 31 5.07 -12.19 -3.80
C ARG A 31 4.90 -11.50 -5.14
N VAL A 32 3.66 -11.18 -5.48
CA VAL A 32 3.34 -10.43 -6.69
C VAL A 32 2.54 -9.20 -6.29
N TYR A 33 3.04 -8.04 -6.72
CA TYR A 33 2.38 -6.76 -6.55
C TYR A 33 1.76 -6.38 -7.91
N GLY A 34 0.43 -6.41 -7.98
CA GLY A 34 -0.34 -6.03 -9.14
C GLY A 34 -0.59 -4.52 -9.20
N PRO A 35 -1.44 -4.07 -10.12
CA PRO A 35 -1.79 -2.66 -10.29
C PRO A 35 -2.28 -2.00 -9.00
N ASP A 36 -3.16 -2.67 -8.26
CA ASP A 36 -3.78 -2.15 -7.03
C ASP A 36 -2.74 -1.93 -5.92
N GLU A 37 -1.82 -2.89 -5.73
CA GLU A 37 -0.74 -2.74 -4.76
C GLU A 37 0.20 -1.59 -5.15
N LEU A 38 0.44 -1.38 -6.44
CA LEU A 38 1.28 -0.29 -6.92
C LEU A 38 0.63 1.08 -6.73
N GLU A 39 -0.68 1.20 -6.94
CA GLU A 39 -1.44 2.41 -6.62
C GLU A 39 -1.39 2.72 -5.14
N ARG A 40 -1.58 1.69 -4.30
CA ARG A 40 -1.48 1.83 -2.86
C ARG A 40 -0.09 2.28 -2.41
N LEU A 41 0.97 1.70 -2.99
CA LEU A 41 2.34 2.14 -2.73
C LEU A 41 2.59 3.60 -3.13
N ARG A 42 2.01 4.07 -4.25
CA ARG A 42 2.09 5.49 -4.64
C ARG A 42 1.33 6.38 -3.66
N PHE A 43 0.19 5.94 -3.18
CA PHE A 43 -0.62 6.68 -2.21
C PHE A 43 0.10 6.85 -0.86
N ILE A 44 0.65 5.76 -0.32
CA ILE A 44 1.47 5.80 0.91
C ILE A 44 2.64 6.79 0.74
N GLN A 45 3.28 6.82 -0.43
CA GLN A 45 4.36 7.79 -0.70
C GLN A 45 3.88 9.24 -0.68
N ARG A 46 2.71 9.54 -1.25
CA ARG A 46 2.12 10.90 -1.20
C ARG A 46 1.81 11.33 0.23
N LEU A 47 1.17 10.47 1.03
CA LEU A 47 0.88 10.78 2.42
C LEU A 47 2.15 10.99 3.26
N LYS A 48 3.19 10.18 3.02
CA LYS A 48 4.50 10.41 3.64
C LYS A 48 5.12 11.75 3.24
N ALA A 49 4.96 12.16 1.98
CA ALA A 49 5.45 13.46 1.52
C ALA A 49 4.70 14.64 2.17
N LEU A 50 3.45 14.41 2.60
CA LEU A 50 2.66 15.37 3.39
C LEU A 50 2.99 15.34 4.89
N GLY A 51 3.94 14.51 5.32
CA GLY A 51 4.41 14.46 6.71
C GLY A 51 3.72 13.42 7.59
N LEU A 52 2.80 12.59 7.04
CA LEU A 52 2.14 11.56 7.83
C LEU A 52 3.10 10.42 8.18
N ALA A 53 3.03 9.98 9.43
CA ALA A 53 3.67 8.78 9.91
C ALA A 53 2.97 7.53 9.35
N LEU A 54 3.74 6.44 9.22
CA LEU A 54 3.21 5.17 8.73
C LEU A 54 2.09 4.59 9.60
N ALA A 55 2.09 4.89 10.91
CA ALA A 55 1.02 4.50 11.82
C ALA A 55 -0.29 5.21 11.48
N GLU A 56 -0.24 6.54 11.27
CA GLU A 56 -1.40 7.33 10.86
C GLU A 56 -1.95 6.86 9.51
N ILE A 57 -1.06 6.57 8.56
CA ILE A 57 -1.43 6.02 7.25
C ILE A 57 -2.12 4.65 7.40
N ARG A 58 -1.65 3.81 8.33
CA ARG A 58 -2.27 2.51 8.62
C ARG A 58 -3.65 2.69 9.23
N ASP A 59 -3.81 3.61 10.16
CA ASP A 59 -5.07 3.85 10.85
C ASP A 59 -6.11 4.42 9.87
N LEU A 60 -5.70 5.33 8.97
CA LEU A 60 -6.53 5.77 7.83
C LEU A 60 -6.94 4.58 6.94
N ASN A 61 -6.00 3.69 6.64
CA ASN A 61 -6.29 2.48 5.86
C ASN A 61 -7.33 1.57 6.54
N ALA A 62 -7.27 1.44 7.86
CA ALA A 62 -8.21 0.62 8.65
C ALA A 62 -9.62 1.22 8.65
N VAL A 63 -9.73 2.54 8.78
CA VAL A 63 -11.01 3.27 8.73
C VAL A 63 -11.68 3.11 7.35
N HIS A 64 -10.90 3.12 6.27
CA HIS A 64 -11.43 2.96 4.91
C HIS A 64 -11.61 1.49 4.48
N ALA A 65 -11.07 0.52 5.23
CA ALA A 65 -11.24 -0.90 4.95
C ALA A 65 -12.70 -1.39 5.10
N ILE A 66 -13.57 -0.60 5.76
CA ILE A 66 -15.01 -0.88 5.88
C ILE A 66 -15.77 -0.68 4.56
N GLY A 67 -15.20 -0.01 3.56
CA GLY A 67 -15.90 0.35 2.31
C GLY A 67 -15.24 -0.06 1.00
N GLY A 68 -14.10 -0.75 1.05
CA GLY A 68 -13.43 -1.22 -0.17
C GLY A 68 -12.71 -0.14 -0.98
N SER A 69 -11.59 -0.56 -1.54
CA SER A 69 -10.84 0.07 -2.62
C SER A 69 -10.12 1.40 -2.33
N THR A 70 -8.79 1.34 -2.42
CA THR A 70 -7.89 2.51 -2.54
C THR A 70 -8.37 3.48 -3.64
N ARG A 71 -9.10 2.99 -4.65
CA ARG A 71 -9.78 3.78 -5.67
C ARG A 71 -10.83 4.75 -5.11
N ALA A 72 -11.68 4.31 -4.17
CA ALA A 72 -12.70 5.17 -3.55
C ALA A 72 -12.11 6.26 -2.65
N MET A 73 -10.88 6.05 -2.16
CA MET A 73 -10.12 7.07 -1.41
C MET A 73 -9.44 8.08 -2.35
N LEU A 74 -9.01 7.64 -3.54
CA LEU A 74 -8.45 8.52 -4.57
C LEU A 74 -9.51 9.38 -5.26
N GLU A 75 -10.76 8.94 -5.32
CA GLU A 75 -11.88 9.70 -5.92
C GLU A 75 -12.43 10.81 -4.99
N ARG A 76 -12.00 10.85 -3.72
CA ARG A 76 -12.49 11.81 -2.70
C ARG A 76 -11.51 12.95 -2.35
N LEU A 77 -10.36 13.03 -3.02
CA LEU A 77 -9.39 14.13 -2.94
C LEU A 77 -9.27 14.80 -4.30
#